data_AF-R5AYR4-F1
#
_entry.id   AF-R5AYR4-F1
#
_cell.length_a   1.000
_cell.length_b   1.000
_cell.length_c   1.000
_cell.angle_alpha   90.00
_cell.angle_beta   90.00
_cell.angle_gamma   90.00
#
_symmetry.space_group_name_H-M   'P 1'
#
loop_
_entity.id
_entity.type
_entity.pdbx_description
1 polymer ?
#
loop_
_entity_poly.entity_id
_entity_poly.type
_entity_poly.pdbx_seq_one_letter_code
_entity_poly.pdbx_strand_id
1 'polypeptide(L)'
;MEFGVWKYMFANPQYRATGQILLRIFPNKPRSSADVQYNNAYMFNELDGINILRNRIAHHEPICFARRHPQIGTAYILNVYQNLHKLFMWMGIDSHSLLYGLDHVPQVCNRINGM
;
A
#
# COMPACT_ATOMS: atom_id res chain seq x y z
N MET A 1 -5.69 -18.13 -2.38
CA MET A 1 -4.33 -18.08 -2.96
C MET A 1 -3.78 -16.69 -2.67
N GLU A 2 -2.78 -16.56 -1.79
CA GLU A 2 -2.24 -15.24 -1.41
C GLU A 2 -1.35 -14.69 -2.53
N PHE A 3 -1.86 -13.70 -3.26
CA PHE A 3 -1.17 -13.09 -4.39
C PHE A 3 -0.31 -11.92 -3.89
N GLY A 4 0.85 -12.23 -3.29
CA GLY A 4 1.71 -11.26 -2.60
C GLY A 4 3.18 -11.25 -3.03
N VAL A 5 3.53 -11.86 -4.18
CA VAL A 5 4.93 -12.05 -4.61
C VAL A 5 5.72 -10.73 -4.57
N TRP A 6 5.14 -9.65 -5.10
CA TRP A 6 5.75 -8.30 -5.13
C TRP A 6 6.12 -7.76 -3.75
N LYS A 7 5.34 -8.09 -2.70
CA LYS A 7 5.67 -7.76 -1.30
C LYS A 7 6.81 -8.64 -0.80
N TYR A 8 6.70 -9.96 -1.00
CA TYR A 8 7.69 -10.92 -0.49
C TYR A 8 9.07 -10.78 -1.13
N MET A 9 9.19 -10.13 -2.29
CA MET A 9 10.47 -9.75 -2.86
C MET A 9 11.30 -8.83 -1.94
N PHE A 10 10.65 -8.09 -1.02
CA PHE A 10 11.33 -7.25 -0.01
C PHE A 10 11.62 -7.99 1.31
N ALA A 11 11.15 -9.22 1.49
CA ALA A 11 11.52 -10.03 2.65
C ALA A 11 13.02 -10.37 2.61
N ASN A 12 13.65 -10.49 3.78
CA ASN A 12 15.12 -10.57 3.89
C ASN A 12 15.78 -11.62 2.98
N PRO A 13 15.31 -12.89 2.91
CA PRO A 13 15.93 -13.88 2.03
C PRO A 13 15.83 -13.50 0.55
N GLN A 14 14.64 -13.12 0.09
CA GLN A 14 14.37 -12.79 -1.31
C GLN A 14 15.08 -11.50 -1.72
N TYR A 15 15.04 -10.48 -0.86
CA TYR A 15 15.69 -9.20 -1.12
C TYR A 15 17.20 -9.37 -1.30
N ARG A 16 17.84 -10.19 -0.45
CA ARG A 16 19.26 -10.55 -0.58
C ARG A 16 19.53 -11.33 -1.87
N ALA A 17 18.68 -12.29 -2.23
CA ALA A 17 18.81 -13.07 -3.45
C ALA A 17 18.76 -12.21 -4.73
N THR A 18 18.05 -11.08 -4.71
CA THR A 18 18.06 -10.11 -5.81
C THR A 18 19.30 -9.21 -5.87
N GLY A 19 20.29 -9.40 -5.00
CA GLY A 19 21.45 -8.52 -4.88
C GLY A 19 21.11 -7.16 -4.24
N GLN A 20 20.02 -7.09 -3.47
CA GLN A 20 19.59 -5.89 -2.75
C GLN A 20 19.32 -4.67 -3.66
N ILE A 21 18.91 -4.91 -4.90
CA ILE A 21 18.70 -3.84 -5.89
C ILE A 21 17.26 -3.34 -5.93
N LEU A 22 16.31 -4.04 -5.33
CA LEU A 22 14.88 -3.74 -5.52
C LEU A 22 14.47 -2.36 -5.02
N LEU A 23 15.18 -1.78 -4.03
CA LEU A 23 14.93 -0.39 -3.61
C LEU A 23 15.19 0.64 -4.71
N ARG A 24 15.91 0.28 -5.79
CA ARG A 24 16.19 1.17 -6.93
C ARG A 24 14.95 1.48 -7.77
N ILE A 25 13.86 0.70 -7.65
CA ILE A 25 12.60 1.02 -8.34
C ILE A 25 11.94 2.29 -7.79
N PHE A 26 12.40 2.78 -6.63
CA PHE A 26 11.91 4.00 -5.99
C PHE A 26 12.98 5.13 -6.10
N PRO A 27 13.21 5.73 -7.27
CA PRO A 27 14.22 6.77 -7.46
C PRO A 27 13.97 8.02 -6.60
N ASN A 28 12.70 8.36 -6.34
CA ASN A 28 12.30 9.57 -5.60
C ASN A 28 12.02 9.31 -4.11
N LYS A 29 12.31 8.11 -3.62
CA LYS A 29 12.21 7.78 -2.19
C LYS A 29 13.14 8.69 -1.36
N PRO A 30 12.69 9.23 -0.22
CA PRO A 30 13.54 10.00 0.68
C PRO A 30 14.79 9.24 1.10
N ARG A 31 15.86 9.98 1.40
CA ARG A 31 17.05 9.38 2.03
C ARG A 31 16.71 8.99 3.45
N SER A 32 17.25 7.86 3.90
CA SER A 32 17.13 7.44 5.30
C SER A 32 17.77 8.48 6.23
N SER A 33 17.18 8.66 7.40
CA SER A 33 17.67 9.50 8.50
C SER A 33 17.85 8.67 9.78
N ALA A 34 18.33 9.30 10.84
CA ALA A 34 18.37 8.66 12.16
C ALA A 34 16.97 8.22 12.63
N ASP A 35 15.93 9.00 12.28
CA ASP A 35 14.55 8.73 12.69
C ASP A 35 13.87 7.66 11.83
N VAL A 36 14.18 7.59 10.53
CA VAL A 36 13.49 6.71 9.59
C VAL A 36 14.46 6.02 8.62
N GLN A 37 14.39 4.69 8.58
CA GLN A 37 15.17 3.85 7.68
C GLN A 37 14.28 3.30 6.56
N TYR A 38 14.42 3.84 5.35
CA TYR A 38 13.68 3.38 4.16
C TYR A 38 14.34 2.15 3.51
N ASN A 39 14.50 1.08 4.29
CA ASN A 39 15.11 -0.18 3.88
C ASN A 39 14.07 -1.20 3.38
N ASN A 40 14.49 -2.44 3.09
CA ASN A 40 13.60 -3.48 2.59
C ASN A 40 12.52 -3.88 3.61
N ALA A 41 12.82 -3.88 4.91
CA ALA A 41 11.82 -4.16 5.95
C ALA A 41 10.74 -3.07 6.01
N TYR A 42 11.15 -1.80 5.89
CA TYR A 42 10.21 -0.69 5.74
C TYR A 42 9.28 -0.91 4.54
N MET A 43 9.85 -1.17 3.35
CA MET A 43 9.05 -1.43 2.15
C MET A 43 8.13 -2.63 2.29
N PHE A 44 8.59 -3.72 2.91
CA PHE A 44 7.77 -4.90 3.16
C PHE A 44 6.53 -4.57 4.00
N ASN A 45 6.68 -3.74 5.04
CA ASN A 45 5.59 -3.34 5.91
C ASN A 45 4.60 -2.39 5.21
N GLU A 46 5.11 -1.44 4.42
CA GLU A 46 4.27 -0.56 3.60
C GLU A 46 3.40 -1.36 2.62
N LEU A 47 4.03 -2.32 1.93
CA LEU A 47 3.39 -3.22 0.98
C LEU A 47 2.43 -4.23 1.66
N ASP A 48 2.63 -4.55 2.95
CA ASP A 48 1.74 -5.42 3.71
C ASP A 48 0.34 -4.83 3.85
N GLY A 49 0.24 -3.53 4.16
CA GLY A 49 -1.05 -2.86 4.29
C GLY A 49 -1.89 -2.96 3.01
N ILE A 50 -1.25 -2.78 1.86
CA ILE A 50 -1.86 -2.92 0.53
C ILE A 50 -2.27 -4.37 0.28
N ASN A 51 -1.38 -5.33 0.56
CA ASN A 51 -1.63 -6.75 0.35
C ASN A 51 -2.82 -7.25 1.18
N ILE A 52 -2.94 -6.82 2.44
CA ILE A 52 -4.07 -7.15 3.30
C ILE A 52 -5.37 -6.64 2.68
N LEU A 53 -5.46 -5.36 2.29
CA LEU A 53 -6.69 -4.84 1.68
C LEU A 53 -7.04 -5.58 0.38
N ARG A 54 -6.05 -5.82 -0.48
CA ARG A 54 -6.22 -6.58 -1.73
C ARG A 54 -6.74 -7.99 -1.48
N ASN A 55 -6.22 -8.70 -0.47
CA ASN A 55 -6.66 -10.06 -0.16
C ASN A 55 -8.11 -10.08 0.35
N ARG A 56 -8.51 -9.11 1.16
CA ARG A 56 -9.91 -8.96 1.59
C ARG A 56 -10.85 -8.76 0.42
N ILE A 57 -10.48 -7.89 -0.53
CA ILE A 57 -11.23 -7.68 -1.77
C ILE A 57 -11.33 -8.99 -2.57
N ALA A 58 -10.21 -9.69 -2.78
CA ALA A 58 -10.17 -10.94 -3.53
C ALA A 58 -10.96 -12.08 -2.85
N HIS A 59 -11.10 -12.05 -1.53
CA HIS A 59 -11.92 -12.98 -0.76
C HIS A 59 -13.37 -12.51 -0.58
N HIS A 60 -13.77 -11.42 -1.24
CA HIS A 60 -15.11 -10.83 -1.14
C HIS A 60 -15.52 -10.49 0.31
N GLU A 61 -14.55 -10.14 1.16
CA GLU A 61 -14.85 -9.69 2.52
C GLU A 61 -15.47 -8.29 2.51
N PRO A 62 -16.41 -7.99 3.42
CA PRO A 62 -16.88 -6.62 3.63
C PRO A 62 -15.73 -5.72 4.10
N ILE A 63 -15.42 -4.67 3.34
CA ILE A 63 -14.31 -3.73 3.64
C ILE A 63 -14.78 -2.41 4.29
N CYS A 64 -16.07 -2.12 4.37
CA CYS A 64 -16.56 -0.87 4.98
C CYS A 64 -16.50 -0.85 6.52
N PHE A 65 -16.21 -1.98 7.18
CA PHE A 65 -16.08 -2.06 8.63
C PHE A 65 -14.64 -1.86 9.09
N ALA A 66 -14.48 -1.22 10.26
CA ALA A 66 -13.22 -1.12 10.96
C ALA A 66 -12.65 -2.53 11.21
N ARG A 67 -11.32 -2.67 11.16
CA ARG A 67 -10.66 -3.99 11.23
C ARG A 67 -11.05 -4.72 12.52
N ARG A 68 -11.73 -5.86 12.40
CA ARG A 68 -12.20 -6.70 13.52
C ARG A 68 -13.24 -6.05 14.44
N HIS A 69 -13.88 -4.97 13.99
CA HIS A 69 -14.96 -4.31 14.72
C HIS A 69 -16.20 -4.20 13.83
N PRO A 70 -17.42 -4.28 14.39
CA PRO A 70 -18.66 -4.17 13.61
C PRO A 70 -19.02 -2.74 13.21
N GLN A 71 -18.21 -1.75 13.60
CA GLN A 71 -18.44 -0.34 13.30
C GLN A 71 -17.99 0.00 11.89
N ILE A 72 -18.78 0.81 11.17
CA ILE A 72 -18.36 1.36 9.87
C ILE A 72 -17.11 2.21 10.08
N GLY A 73 -16.11 2.01 9.23
CA GLY A 73 -14.86 2.77 9.28
C GLY A 73 -13.99 2.52 8.06
N THR A 74 -13.87 3.54 7.22
CA THR A 74 -13.09 3.46 5.97
C THR A 74 -11.68 4.05 6.07
N ALA A 75 -11.26 4.51 7.25
CA ALA A 75 -9.95 5.17 7.46
C ALA A 75 -8.77 4.30 7.00
N TYR A 76 -8.81 2.99 7.22
CA TYR A 76 -7.74 2.10 6.79
C TYR A 76 -7.68 1.95 5.26
N ILE A 77 -8.80 2.10 4.55
CA ILE A 77 -8.85 2.12 3.08
C ILE A 77 -8.15 3.39 2.58
N LEU A 78 -8.48 4.54 3.18
CA LEU A 78 -7.85 5.82 2.85
C LEU A 78 -6.34 5.80 3.08
N ASN A 79 -5.88 5.22 4.20
CA ASN A 79 -4.45 5.06 4.48
C ASN A 79 -3.74 4.21 3.41
N VAL A 80 -4.35 3.09 3.00
CA VAL A 80 -3.81 2.24 1.93
C VAL A 80 -3.79 2.98 0.59
N TYR A 81 -4.84 3.73 0.28
CA TYR A 81 -4.93 4.54 -0.94
C TYR A 81 -3.85 5.62 -0.99
N GLN A 82 -3.66 6.36 0.11
CA GLN A 82 -2.57 7.34 0.24
C GLN A 82 -1.19 6.67 0.11
N ASN A 83 -1.03 5.45 0.66
CA ASN A 83 0.20 4.71 0.53
C ASN A 83 0.51 4.34 -0.93
N LEU A 84 -0.50 3.94 -1.71
CA LEU A 84 -0.34 3.70 -3.14
C LEU A 84 0.16 4.95 -3.88
N HIS A 85 -0.44 6.12 -3.62
CA HIS A 85 0.03 7.39 -4.19
C HIS A 85 1.47 7.70 -3.80
N LYS A 86 1.84 7.50 -2.53
CA LYS A 86 3.21 7.69 -2.05
C LYS A 86 4.19 6.78 -2.81
N LEU A 87 3.85 5.50 -2.98
CA LEU A 87 4.69 4.55 -3.71
C LEU A 87 4.83 4.93 -5.19
N PHE A 88 3.74 5.35 -5.85
CA PHE A 88 3.81 5.85 -7.23
C PHE A 88 4.71 7.08 -7.35
N MET A 89 4.56 8.05 -6.45
CA MET A 89 5.43 9.23 -6.41
C MET A 89 6.89 8.85 -6.22
N TRP A 90 7.19 7.90 -5.33
CA TRP A 90 8.55 7.38 -5.14
C TRP A 90 9.10 6.66 -6.37
N MET A 91 8.24 5.98 -7.14
CA MET A 91 8.59 5.36 -8.42
C MET A 91 8.76 6.39 -9.56
N GLY A 92 8.42 7.66 -9.34
CA GLY A 92 8.40 8.67 -10.40
C GLY A 92 7.25 8.51 -11.38
N ILE A 93 6.16 7.88 -10.94
CA ILE A 93 4.94 7.66 -11.71
C ILE A 93 3.94 8.76 -11.37
N ASP A 94 3.35 9.38 -12.40
CA ASP A 94 2.20 10.26 -12.23
C ASP A 94 0.97 9.43 -11.82
N SER A 95 0.74 9.37 -10.52
CA SER A 95 -0.41 8.64 -9.95
C SER A 95 -1.76 9.22 -10.35
N HIS A 96 -1.86 10.50 -10.68
CA HIS A 96 -3.14 11.11 -11.07
C HIS A 96 -3.54 10.64 -12.47
N SER A 97 -2.60 10.70 -13.42
CA SER A 97 -2.84 10.15 -14.76
C SER A 97 -3.08 8.64 -14.74
N LEU A 98 -2.33 7.89 -13.92
CA LEU A 98 -2.45 6.43 -13.86
C LEU A 98 -3.79 5.97 -13.26
N LEU A 99 -4.30 6.70 -12.26
CA LEU A 99 -5.53 6.34 -11.53
C LEU A 99 -6.76 7.11 -12.02
N TYR A 100 -6.66 7.82 -13.14
CA TYR A 100 -7.79 8.58 -13.68
C TYR A 100 -9.03 7.69 -13.86
N GLY A 101 -10.15 8.11 -13.26
CA GLY A 101 -11.41 7.36 -13.26
C GLY A 101 -11.52 6.32 -12.12
N LEU A 102 -10.42 6.00 -11.45
CA LEU A 102 -10.36 5.16 -10.24
C LEU A 102 -10.09 5.96 -8.97
N ASP A 103 -9.93 7.29 -9.08
CA ASP A 103 -9.49 8.20 -8.03
C ASP A 103 -10.61 8.72 -7.11
N HIS A 104 -11.84 8.23 -7.31
CA HIS A 104 -13.03 8.56 -6.53
C HIS A 104 -13.08 7.84 -5.16
N VAL A 105 -12.04 7.10 -4.76
CA VAL A 105 -11.96 6.37 -3.49
C VAL A 105 -12.29 7.26 -2.27
N PRO A 106 -11.74 8.49 -2.13
CA PRO A 106 -12.08 9.34 -0.99
C PRO A 106 -13.56 9.73 -0.94
N GLN A 107 -14.17 9.98 -2.10
CA GLN A 107 -15.58 10.38 -2.21
C GLN A 107 -16.50 9.23 -1.74
N VAL A 108 -16.20 8.00 -2.17
CA VAL A 108 -16.93 6.80 -1.74
C VAL A 108 -16.75 6.56 -0.25
N CYS A 109 -15.52 6.69 0.27
CA CYS A 109 -15.25 6.53 1.70
C CYS A 109 -16.02 7.54 2.56
N ASN A 110 -16.10 8.81 2.11
CA ASN A 110 -16.87 9.85 2.78
C ASN A 110 -18.36 9.56 2.76
N ARG A 111 -18.90 9.08 1.63
CA ARG A 111 -20.31 8.69 1.53
C ARG A 111 -20.65 7.54 2.47
N ILE A 112 -19.78 6.54 2.60
CA ILE A 112 -19.97 5.41 3.52
C ILE A 112 -19.95 5.88 4.99
N ASN A 113 -19.01 6.75 5.36
CA ASN A 113 -18.90 7.22 6.74
C ASN A 113 -20.03 8.19 7.15
N GLY A 114 -20.74 8.77 6.18
CA GLY A 114 -21.91 9.63 6.42
C GLY A 114 -23.24 8.89 6.47
N MET A 115 -23.24 7.55 6.33
CA MET A 115 -24.41 6.68 6.56
C MET A 115 -24.57 6.39 8.05
#